data_AF-A0A2Z4MDX8-F1
#
_entry.id   AF-A0A2Z4MDX8-F1
#
_cell.length_a   1.000
_cell.length_b   1.000
_cell.length_c   1.000
_cell.angle_alpha   90.00
_cell.angle_beta   90.00
_cell.angle_gamma   90.00
#
_symmetry.space_group_name_H-M   'P 1'
#
loop_
_entity.id
_entity.type
_entity.pdbx_description
1 polymer ?
#
loop_
_entity_poly.entity_id
_entity_poly.type
_entity_poly.pdbx_seq_one_letter_code
_entity_poly.pdbx_strand_id
1 'polypeptide(L)'
;MLNFFTWVGSIVGVLALGLIGYVAYRYWYHMGQLPKPEFRHLDTKKPVPADWSHDKVTFTWIGHSTILLNMFGTKILTDPVLGEKLGIKLAGVHFGPKRFTPPALDFTEIGEVDIILLSHAHLDHVDLPTLQKIANRSTHVITAHQTSKLFKHMPFGSYEEMRPGEAVTTKEGITVTAIPVRHWGNRFPWNHEYGYNGYMIEKNSVRILYPGDTASISMENLPKQFGPIDLVFMPIGAYKPDSYQAAHCTPEQAWQMFKETEAKWLVPIHWNTFVLSREPVDEPFERLLAAAGDERDRIVIEKQGETFSIPVQ
;
A
#
# COMPACT_ATOMS: atom_id res chain seq x y z
N MET A 1 -36.95 22.93 37.18
CA MET A 1 -36.58 22.20 35.94
C MET A 1 -35.42 22.84 35.19
N LEU A 2 -35.36 24.18 35.01
CA LEU A 2 -34.28 24.86 34.27
C LEU A 2 -32.85 24.62 34.84
N ASN A 3 -32.71 24.48 36.16
CA ASN A 3 -31.42 24.19 36.80
C ASN A 3 -30.92 22.76 36.58
N PHE A 4 -31.81 21.76 36.44
CA PHE A 4 -31.37 20.37 36.27
C PHE A 4 -30.76 20.16 34.87
N PHE A 5 -31.40 20.67 33.82
CA PHE A 5 -30.91 20.55 32.45
C PHE A 5 -29.62 21.35 32.20
N THR A 6 -29.43 22.48 32.87
CA THR A 6 -28.18 23.27 32.79
C THR A 6 -27.03 22.58 33.52
N TRP A 7 -27.28 21.96 34.69
CA TRP A 7 -26.30 21.14 35.39
C TRP A 7 -25.91 19.89 34.59
N VAL A 8 -26.88 19.16 34.04
CA VAL A 8 -26.62 18.00 33.17
C VAL A 8 -25.85 18.43 31.91
N GLY A 9 -26.25 19.52 31.26
CA GLY A 9 -25.55 20.07 30.10
C GLY A 9 -24.10 20.48 30.42
N SER A 10 -23.86 21.06 31.60
CA SER A 10 -22.52 21.43 32.06
C SER A 10 -21.66 20.21 32.32
N ILE A 11 -22.21 19.17 32.96
CA ILE A 11 -21.50 17.90 33.21
C ILE A 11 -21.15 17.23 31.87
N VAL A 12 -22.11 17.13 30.94
CA VAL A 12 -21.87 16.58 29.60
C VAL A 12 -20.81 17.38 28.86
N GLY A 13 -20.83 18.71 28.94
CA GLY A 13 -19.82 19.58 28.36
C GLY A 13 -18.42 19.33 28.92
N VAL A 14 -18.28 19.21 30.24
CA VAL A 14 -17.01 18.92 30.91
C VAL A 14 -16.49 17.54 30.51
N LEU A 15 -17.35 16.51 30.48
CA LEU A 15 -16.97 15.17 30.04
C LEU A 15 -16.54 15.13 28.58
N ALA A 16 -17.23 15.86 27.69
CA ALA A 16 -16.87 15.96 26.28
C ALA A 16 -15.50 16.65 26.10
N LEU A 17 -15.26 17.76 26.80
CA LEU A 17 -13.95 18.44 26.79
C LEU A 17 -12.84 17.57 27.36
N GLY A 18 -13.12 16.83 28.43
CA GLY A 18 -12.18 15.86 29.01
C GLY A 18 -11.82 14.74 28.03
N LEU A 19 -12.81 14.19 27.32
CA LEU A 19 -12.59 13.18 26.28
C LEU A 19 -11.76 13.74 25.11
N ILE A 20 -12.09 14.93 24.61
CA ILE A 20 -11.33 15.60 23.55
C ILE A 20 -9.88 15.83 24.00
N GLY A 21 -9.68 16.33 25.22
CA GLY A 21 -8.36 16.52 25.81
C GLY A 21 -7.58 15.22 25.95
N TYR A 22 -8.21 14.14 26.39
CA TYR A 22 -7.58 12.82 26.48
C TYR A 22 -7.21 12.25 25.10
N VAL A 23 -8.09 12.34 24.12
CA VAL A 23 -7.81 11.91 22.73
C VAL A 23 -6.65 12.72 22.14
N ALA A 24 -6.65 14.04 22.32
CA ALA A 24 -5.56 14.90 21.88
C ALA A 24 -4.24 14.53 22.57
N TYR A 25 -4.25 14.35 23.89
CA TYR A 25 -3.07 13.91 24.65
C TYR A 25 -2.53 12.58 24.13
N ARG A 26 -3.41 11.58 23.94
CA ARG A 26 -3.03 10.26 23.41
C ARG A 26 -2.41 10.35 22.02
N TYR A 27 -2.99 11.17 21.15
CA TYR A 27 -2.46 11.43 19.82
C TYR A 27 -1.05 12.04 19.88
N TRP A 28 -0.86 13.13 20.63
CA TRP A 28 0.43 13.80 20.73
C TRP A 28 1.49 12.95 21.43
N TYR A 29 1.10 12.19 22.46
CA TYR A 29 1.97 11.22 23.11
C TYR A 29 2.45 10.15 22.14
N HIS A 30 1.54 9.60 21.31
CA HIS A 30 1.91 8.64 20.28
C HIS A 30 2.84 9.25 19.22
N MET A 31 2.48 10.40 18.65
CA MET A 31 3.32 11.11 17.67
C MET A 31 4.70 11.47 18.21
N GLY A 32 4.82 11.72 19.52
CA GLY A 32 6.09 11.99 20.19
C GLY A 32 7.06 10.79 20.23
N GLN A 33 6.55 9.56 20.06
CA GLN A 33 7.35 8.33 20.05
C GLN A 33 7.78 7.89 18.66
N LEU A 34 7.25 8.52 17.62
CA LEU A 34 7.58 8.20 16.24
C LEU A 34 8.93 8.84 15.85
N PRO A 35 9.71 8.16 14.99
CA PRO A 35 10.85 8.76 14.32
C PRO A 35 10.52 10.09 13.66
N LYS A 36 11.50 11.00 13.61
CA LYS A 36 11.38 12.31 12.96
C LYS A 36 12.48 12.47 11.91
N PRO A 37 12.42 11.69 10.81
CA PRO A 37 13.42 11.79 9.76
C PRO A 37 13.37 13.17 9.10
N GLU A 38 14.50 13.62 8.57
CA GLU A 38 14.53 14.75 7.67
C GLU A 38 13.82 14.40 6.35
N PHE A 39 13.35 15.44 5.65
CA PHE A 39 12.79 15.25 4.32
C PHE A 39 13.89 14.80 3.35
N ARG A 40 13.66 13.69 2.65
CA ARG A 40 14.54 13.12 1.65
C ARG A 40 14.19 13.67 0.28
N HIS A 41 15.21 13.88 -0.52
CA HIS A 41 15.04 14.11 -1.95
C HIS A 41 15.27 12.78 -2.68
N LEU A 42 14.58 12.60 -3.81
CA LEU A 42 14.87 11.47 -4.70
C LEU A 42 16.21 11.75 -5.39
N ASP A 43 17.13 10.79 -5.32
CA ASP A 43 18.44 10.80 -5.96
C ASP A 43 18.50 9.86 -7.17
N THR A 44 17.35 9.33 -7.58
CA THR A 44 17.18 8.39 -8.69
C THR A 44 16.88 9.13 -10.00
N LYS A 45 17.19 8.50 -11.13
CA LYS A 45 16.77 9.02 -12.43
C LYS A 45 15.25 8.99 -12.49
N LYS A 46 14.64 10.13 -12.83
CA LYS A 46 13.19 10.23 -12.96
C LYS A 46 12.66 9.19 -13.97
N PRO A 47 11.68 8.36 -13.60
CA PRO A 47 11.03 7.44 -14.51
C PRO A 47 10.32 8.17 -15.63
N VAL A 48 10.28 7.55 -16.82
CA VAL A 48 9.53 8.07 -17.97
C VAL A 48 8.62 6.95 -18.50
N PRO A 49 7.41 6.77 -17.92
CA PRO A 49 6.52 5.67 -18.27
C PRO A 49 6.07 5.66 -19.74
N ALA A 50 6.15 6.80 -20.42
CA ALA A 50 5.84 6.93 -21.84
C ALA A 50 6.85 6.19 -22.75
N ASP A 51 8.07 5.96 -22.27
CA ASP A 51 9.14 5.32 -23.05
C ASP A 51 9.19 3.79 -22.84
N TRP A 52 8.30 3.23 -22.02
CA TRP A 52 8.33 1.81 -21.69
C TRP A 52 7.84 0.94 -22.84
N SER A 53 8.59 -0.13 -23.13
CA SER A 53 8.23 -1.10 -24.17
C SER A 53 6.94 -1.86 -23.81
N HIS A 54 6.07 -2.02 -24.80
CA HIS A 54 4.84 -2.80 -24.68
C HIS A 54 5.07 -4.33 -24.74
N ASP A 55 6.31 -4.78 -24.96
CA ASP A 55 6.67 -6.20 -25.06
C ASP A 55 7.37 -6.72 -23.80
N LYS A 56 7.49 -5.86 -22.78
CA LYS A 56 8.20 -6.16 -21.53
C LYS A 56 7.31 -5.92 -20.32
N VAL A 57 7.74 -6.48 -19.20
CA VAL A 57 7.27 -6.06 -17.88
C VAL A 57 8.26 -5.05 -17.32
N THR A 58 7.79 -3.84 -17.02
CA THR A 58 8.61 -2.75 -16.44
C THR A 58 7.81 -2.09 -15.35
N PHE A 59 8.45 -1.73 -14.23
CA PHE A 59 7.78 -1.01 -13.17
C PHE A 59 8.71 -0.02 -12.49
N THR A 60 8.10 0.93 -11.79
CA THR A 60 8.76 1.85 -10.89
C THR A 60 8.09 1.81 -9.52
N TRP A 61 8.90 1.79 -8.47
CA TRP A 61 8.41 2.06 -7.13
C TRP A 61 8.20 3.57 -6.92
N ILE A 62 6.95 4.03 -6.93
CA ILE A 62 6.62 5.45 -6.78
C ILE A 62 6.81 5.90 -5.33
N GLY A 63 6.53 5.02 -4.37
CA GLY A 63 6.67 5.24 -2.94
C GLY A 63 5.60 4.50 -2.15
N HIS A 64 5.91 4.16 -0.90
CA HIS A 64 5.07 3.37 -0.02
C HIS A 64 4.70 2.03 -0.67
N SER A 65 3.41 1.76 -0.90
CA SER A 65 2.92 0.58 -1.64
C SER A 65 2.42 0.93 -3.05
N THR A 66 2.74 2.13 -3.53
CA THR A 66 2.40 2.58 -4.88
C THR A 66 3.44 2.16 -5.90
N ILE A 67 3.06 1.25 -6.78
CA ILE A 67 3.85 0.79 -7.93
C ILE A 67 3.10 1.16 -9.21
N LEU A 68 3.80 1.79 -10.15
CA LEU A 68 3.34 1.86 -11.54
C LEU A 68 3.99 0.73 -12.32
N LEU A 69 3.19 -0.22 -12.75
CA LEU A 69 3.58 -1.43 -13.47
C LEU A 69 3.05 -1.36 -14.90
N ASN A 70 3.93 -1.52 -15.88
CA ASN A 70 3.57 -1.85 -17.25
C ASN A 70 3.78 -3.35 -17.47
N MET A 71 2.69 -4.06 -17.76
CA MET A 71 2.70 -5.49 -18.03
C MET A 71 2.23 -5.74 -19.46
N PHE A 72 3.20 -5.78 -20.39
CA PHE A 72 2.96 -5.93 -21.83
C PHE A 72 1.99 -4.88 -22.39
N GLY A 73 2.29 -3.60 -22.17
CA GLY A 73 1.51 -2.46 -22.63
C GLY A 73 0.33 -2.08 -21.72
N THR A 74 -0.01 -2.89 -20.72
CA THR A 74 -1.08 -2.60 -19.76
C THR A 74 -0.52 -1.93 -18.51
N LYS A 75 -0.97 -0.71 -18.21
CA LYS A 75 -0.56 0.04 -17.03
C LYS A 75 -1.46 -0.29 -15.83
N ILE A 76 -0.83 -0.78 -14.77
CA ILE A 76 -1.44 -1.12 -13.48
C ILE A 76 -0.85 -0.21 -12.42
N LEU A 77 -1.68 0.40 -11.58
CA LEU A 77 -1.26 1.21 -10.44
C LEU A 77 -1.76 0.57 -9.14
N THR A 78 -0.84 0.17 -8.26
CA THR A 78 -1.19 -0.42 -6.96
C THR A 78 -1.34 0.66 -5.91
N ASP A 79 -2.32 0.51 -4.99
CA ASP A 79 -2.48 1.29 -3.76
C ASP A 79 -2.00 2.76 -3.86
N PRO A 80 -2.60 3.58 -4.73
CA PRO A 80 -2.05 4.86 -5.12
C PRO A 80 -2.20 5.91 -4.03
N VAL A 81 -1.05 6.36 -3.50
CA VAL A 81 -0.97 7.40 -2.47
C VAL A 81 0.11 8.42 -2.82
N LEU A 82 -0.32 9.52 -3.46
CA LEU A 82 0.57 10.60 -3.91
C LEU A 82 0.46 11.86 -3.02
N GLY A 83 -0.52 11.90 -2.12
CA GLY A 83 -0.75 13.04 -1.23
C GLY A 83 0.39 13.28 -0.23
N GLU A 84 0.65 14.54 0.13
CA GLU A 84 1.71 14.94 1.07
C GLU A 84 1.53 14.41 2.50
N LYS A 85 0.28 14.20 2.91
CA LYS A 85 -0.11 13.79 4.25
C LYS A 85 -1.18 12.73 4.15
N LEU A 86 -1.02 11.67 4.94
CA LEU A 86 -2.09 10.74 5.23
C LEU A 86 -3.00 11.34 6.30
N GLY A 87 -4.21 10.81 6.39
CA GLY A 87 -5.09 11.09 7.50
C GLY A 87 -6.35 11.85 7.11
N ILE A 88 -6.86 12.63 8.07
CA ILE A 88 -8.12 13.35 7.94
C ILE A 88 -7.93 14.85 8.12
N LYS A 89 -8.66 15.63 7.31
CA LYS A 89 -8.78 17.08 7.48
C LYS A 89 -10.02 17.38 8.33
N LEU A 90 -9.81 17.85 9.56
CA LEU A 90 -10.87 18.21 10.49
C LEU A 90 -10.71 19.66 10.93
N ALA A 91 -11.76 20.47 10.77
CA ALA A 91 -11.77 21.89 11.15
C ALA A 91 -10.56 22.71 10.64
N GLY A 92 -10.12 22.43 9.41
CA GLY A 92 -8.99 23.12 8.78
C GLY A 92 -7.60 22.55 9.11
N VAL A 93 -7.50 21.64 10.08
CA VAL A 93 -6.24 20.98 10.48
C VAL A 93 -6.16 19.58 9.87
N HIS A 94 -4.99 19.21 9.34
CA HIS A 94 -4.74 17.88 8.79
C HIS A 94 -4.03 17.02 9.85
N PHE A 95 -4.72 16.02 10.37
CA PHE A 95 -4.20 15.05 11.33
C PHE A 95 -3.73 13.79 10.63
N GLY A 96 -2.46 13.43 10.83
CA GLY A 96 -1.85 12.22 10.28
C GLY A 96 -0.40 12.43 9.86
N PRO A 97 0.32 11.35 9.51
CA PRO A 97 1.72 11.41 9.15
C PRO A 97 1.91 12.16 7.83
N LYS A 98 2.91 13.03 7.80
CA LYS A 98 3.43 13.65 6.57
C LYS A 98 4.46 12.72 5.97
N ARG A 99 4.47 12.57 4.63
CA ARG A 99 5.58 11.86 3.98
C ARG A 99 6.89 12.60 4.13
N PHE A 100 7.95 11.83 4.28
CA PHE A 100 9.31 12.34 4.31
C PHE A 100 10.08 12.13 3.00
N THR A 101 9.57 11.35 2.04
CA THR A 101 10.20 11.16 0.70
C THR A 101 9.20 11.46 -0.40
N PRO A 102 9.40 12.40 -1.37
CA PRO A 102 8.48 12.82 -2.45
C PRO A 102 8.03 11.62 -3.33
N PRO A 103 6.83 11.59 -3.95
CA PRO A 103 6.50 10.48 -4.84
C PRO A 103 7.38 10.57 -6.09
N ALA A 104 7.78 9.44 -6.66
CA ALA A 104 8.68 9.44 -7.82
C ALA A 104 8.05 10.03 -9.08
N LEU A 105 6.72 9.97 -9.16
CA LEU A 105 5.89 10.49 -10.22
C LEU A 105 4.69 11.19 -9.60
N ASP A 106 4.29 12.32 -10.18
CA ASP A 106 3.00 12.92 -9.87
C ASP A 106 1.87 12.33 -10.75
N PHE A 107 0.62 12.76 -10.50
CA PHE A 107 -0.55 12.28 -11.22
C PHE A 107 -0.55 12.62 -12.72
N THR A 108 0.18 13.66 -13.16
CA THR A 108 0.33 13.98 -14.58
C THR A 108 1.38 13.09 -15.24
N GLU A 109 2.40 12.70 -14.49
CA GLU A 109 3.54 11.92 -14.99
C GLU A 109 3.25 10.41 -15.04
N ILE A 110 2.35 9.92 -14.18
CA ILE A 110 1.81 8.56 -14.27
C ILE A 110 1.06 8.37 -15.61
N GLY A 111 0.34 9.41 -16.05
CA GLY A 111 -0.51 9.37 -17.22
C GLY A 111 -1.77 8.52 -17.01
N GLU A 112 -2.37 8.06 -18.10
CA GLU A 112 -3.53 7.16 -18.03
C GLU A 112 -3.12 5.77 -17.53
N VAL A 113 -3.99 5.16 -16.73
CA VAL A 113 -3.82 3.84 -16.13
C VAL A 113 -5.00 2.98 -16.52
N ASP A 114 -4.75 1.75 -16.97
CA ASP A 114 -5.79 0.82 -17.37
C ASP A 114 -6.45 0.16 -16.16
N ILE A 115 -5.64 -0.21 -15.16
CA ILE A 115 -6.09 -0.94 -13.96
C ILE A 115 -5.56 -0.28 -12.69
N ILE A 116 -6.44 -0.02 -11.72
CA ILE A 116 -6.04 0.30 -10.36
C ILE A 116 -6.30 -0.91 -9.47
N LEU A 117 -5.30 -1.32 -8.69
CA LEU A 117 -5.38 -2.46 -7.79
C LEU A 117 -5.29 -2.00 -6.33
N LEU A 118 -6.34 -2.24 -5.55
CA LEU A 118 -6.48 -1.77 -4.17
C LEU A 118 -6.56 -2.94 -3.17
N SER A 119 -5.52 -3.11 -2.36
CA SER A 119 -5.40 -4.23 -1.41
C SER A 119 -6.38 -4.16 -0.25
N HIS A 120 -6.54 -3.00 0.38
CA HIS A 120 -7.40 -2.80 1.54
C HIS A 120 -7.67 -1.31 1.81
N ALA A 121 -8.64 -0.99 2.66
CA ALA A 121 -9.21 0.37 2.73
C ALA A 121 -8.47 1.40 3.61
N HIS A 122 -7.26 1.07 4.11
CA HIS A 122 -6.48 1.99 4.94
C HIS A 122 -6.10 3.26 4.20
N LEU A 123 -5.83 4.32 4.97
CA LEU A 123 -5.56 5.66 4.44
C LEU A 123 -4.26 5.74 3.64
N ASP A 124 -3.31 4.86 3.93
CA ASP A 124 -2.02 4.73 3.28
C ASP A 124 -2.03 3.77 2.09
N HIS A 125 -3.17 3.16 1.76
CA HIS A 125 -3.36 2.33 0.55
C HIS A 125 -4.48 2.85 -0.35
N VAL A 126 -5.47 3.54 0.22
CA VAL A 126 -6.60 4.16 -0.49
C VAL A 126 -6.65 5.66 -0.14
N ASP A 127 -5.91 6.45 -0.91
CA ASP A 127 -5.95 7.92 -0.85
C ASP A 127 -7.00 8.49 -1.80
N LEU A 128 -8.18 8.84 -1.25
CA LEU A 128 -9.30 9.36 -2.05
C LEU A 128 -8.94 10.63 -2.84
N PRO A 129 -8.19 11.61 -2.30
CA PRO A 129 -7.62 12.70 -3.09
C PRO A 129 -6.81 12.26 -4.32
N THR A 130 -5.96 11.25 -4.19
CA THR A 130 -5.21 10.70 -5.33
C THR A 130 -6.15 10.05 -6.33
N LEU A 131 -7.04 9.14 -5.88
CA LEU A 131 -8.01 8.46 -6.75
C LEU A 131 -8.87 9.45 -7.53
N GLN A 132 -9.33 10.53 -6.88
CA GLN A 132 -10.13 11.56 -7.51
C GLN A 132 -9.40 12.29 -8.65
N LYS A 133 -8.07 12.46 -8.54
CA LYS A 133 -7.24 13.14 -9.55
C LYS A 133 -6.93 12.25 -10.74
N ILE A 134 -6.79 10.94 -10.52
CA ILE A 134 -6.46 9.97 -11.58
C ILE A 134 -7.70 9.28 -12.18
N ALA A 135 -8.90 9.62 -11.70
CA ALA A 135 -10.13 8.97 -12.13
C ALA A 135 -10.41 9.16 -13.62
N ASN A 136 -10.48 8.06 -14.35
CA ASN A 136 -10.75 8.02 -15.78
C ASN A 136 -11.76 6.91 -16.11
N ARG A 137 -12.66 7.17 -17.06
CA ARG A 137 -13.72 6.25 -17.50
C ARG A 137 -13.17 5.02 -18.23
N SER A 138 -11.92 5.04 -18.68
CA SER A 138 -11.25 3.88 -19.27
C SER A 138 -10.72 2.90 -18.22
N THR A 139 -10.46 3.39 -16.99
CA THR A 139 -9.80 2.64 -15.92
C THR A 139 -10.75 1.66 -15.23
N HIS A 140 -10.28 0.43 -15.07
CA HIS A 140 -10.90 -0.63 -14.27
C HIS A 140 -10.30 -0.65 -12.86
N VAL A 141 -11.13 -0.64 -11.82
CA VAL A 141 -10.66 -0.69 -10.43
C VAL A 141 -10.94 -2.06 -9.85
N ILE A 142 -9.90 -2.80 -9.50
CA ILE A 142 -9.97 -4.08 -8.79
C ILE A 142 -9.61 -3.83 -7.34
N THR A 143 -10.49 -4.22 -6.41
CA THR A 143 -10.35 -3.88 -4.99
C THR A 143 -10.83 -5.00 -4.08
N ALA A 144 -10.41 -5.00 -2.83
CA ALA A 144 -10.97 -5.90 -1.84
C ALA A 144 -12.47 -5.66 -1.58
N HIS A 145 -13.18 -6.73 -1.22
CA HIS A 145 -14.63 -6.73 -0.98
C HIS A 145 -15.10 -5.54 -0.13
N GLN A 146 -16.22 -4.92 -0.52
CA GLN A 146 -16.86 -3.74 0.11
C GLN A 146 -16.06 -2.44 0.11
N THR A 147 -14.84 -2.41 -0.42
CA THR A 147 -13.98 -1.22 -0.41
C THR A 147 -14.43 -0.18 -1.44
N SER A 148 -15.08 -0.60 -2.54
CA SER A 148 -15.54 0.33 -3.60
C SER A 148 -16.56 1.34 -3.10
N LYS A 149 -17.28 1.04 -2.01
CA LYS A 149 -18.20 1.99 -1.33
C LYS A 149 -17.55 3.36 -1.08
N LEU A 150 -16.23 3.40 -0.90
CA LEU A 150 -15.46 4.63 -0.65
C LEU A 150 -15.30 5.54 -1.87
N PHE A 151 -15.27 4.98 -3.08
CA PHE A 151 -14.89 5.71 -4.29
C PHE A 151 -15.77 5.41 -5.51
N LYS A 152 -16.82 4.58 -5.38
CA LYS A 152 -17.72 4.20 -6.48
C LYS A 152 -18.45 5.37 -7.17
N HIS A 153 -18.44 6.55 -6.55
CA HIS A 153 -19.00 7.78 -7.10
C HIS A 153 -18.01 8.53 -8.02
N MET A 154 -16.75 8.10 -8.08
CA MET A 154 -15.73 8.65 -8.98
C MET A 154 -15.95 8.13 -10.41
N PRO A 155 -15.48 8.85 -11.44
CA PRO A 155 -15.75 8.52 -12.84
C PRO A 155 -14.87 7.37 -13.39
N PHE A 156 -14.63 6.32 -12.61
CA PHE A 156 -13.99 5.09 -13.11
C PHE A 156 -14.94 4.31 -14.02
N GLY A 157 -14.37 3.52 -14.95
CA GLY A 157 -15.15 2.75 -15.92
C GLY A 157 -15.92 1.59 -15.30
N SER A 158 -15.28 0.85 -14.40
CA SER A 158 -15.88 -0.28 -13.71
C SER A 158 -15.13 -0.62 -12.42
N TYR A 159 -15.80 -1.37 -11.55
CA TYR A 159 -15.31 -1.80 -10.24
C TYR A 159 -15.47 -3.32 -10.12
N GLU A 160 -14.42 -4.00 -9.68
CA GLU A 160 -14.42 -5.41 -9.33
C GLU A 160 -14.07 -5.55 -7.85
N GLU A 161 -14.97 -6.11 -7.05
CA GLU A 161 -14.76 -6.32 -5.62
C GLU A 161 -14.50 -7.81 -5.35
N MET A 162 -13.29 -8.14 -4.95
CA MET A 162 -12.85 -9.52 -4.83
C MET A 162 -12.71 -10.00 -3.38
N ARG A 163 -12.90 -11.30 -3.17
CA ARG A 163 -12.56 -12.05 -1.96
C ARG A 163 -11.42 -13.03 -2.27
N PRO A 164 -10.64 -13.47 -1.25
CA PRO A 164 -9.60 -14.47 -1.49
C PRO A 164 -10.14 -15.73 -2.16
N GLY A 165 -9.47 -16.17 -3.23
CA GLY A 165 -9.87 -17.31 -4.07
C GLY A 165 -10.63 -16.93 -5.34
N GLU A 166 -11.14 -15.70 -5.45
CA GLU A 166 -11.78 -15.21 -6.67
C GLU A 166 -10.73 -14.75 -7.69
N ALA A 167 -11.07 -14.83 -8.98
CA ALA A 167 -10.22 -14.39 -10.08
C ALA A 167 -11.05 -13.65 -11.14
N VAL A 168 -10.43 -12.66 -11.77
CA VAL A 168 -10.99 -11.89 -12.88
C VAL A 168 -9.96 -11.77 -13.99
N THR A 169 -10.39 -11.82 -15.25
CA THR A 169 -9.54 -11.50 -16.40
C THR A 169 -10.05 -10.22 -17.04
N THR A 170 -9.18 -9.21 -17.12
CA THR A 170 -9.52 -7.90 -17.68
C THR A 170 -9.56 -7.94 -19.20
N LYS A 171 -10.14 -6.90 -19.83
CA LYS A 171 -10.18 -6.76 -21.29
C LYS A 171 -8.78 -6.64 -21.92
N GLU A 172 -7.78 -6.23 -21.14
CA GLU A 172 -6.37 -6.13 -21.52
C GLU A 172 -5.61 -7.47 -21.41
N GLY A 173 -6.29 -8.55 -20.99
CA GLY A 173 -5.71 -9.89 -20.85
C GLY A 173 -4.89 -10.09 -19.57
N ILE A 174 -5.05 -9.23 -18.56
CA ILE A 174 -4.47 -9.43 -17.23
C ILE A 174 -5.42 -10.31 -16.42
N THR A 175 -4.94 -11.44 -15.90
CA THR A 175 -5.68 -12.19 -14.88
C THR A 175 -5.21 -11.75 -13.50
N VAL A 176 -6.16 -11.35 -12.65
CA VAL A 176 -5.92 -11.02 -11.25
C VAL A 176 -6.65 -12.05 -10.39
N THR A 177 -5.92 -12.74 -9.52
CA THR A 177 -6.49 -13.66 -8.51
C THR A 177 -6.27 -13.08 -7.13
N ALA A 178 -7.32 -12.88 -6.35
CA ALA A 178 -7.21 -12.45 -4.97
C ALA A 178 -6.70 -13.61 -4.09
N ILE A 179 -5.67 -13.36 -3.29
CA ILE A 179 -5.05 -14.34 -2.40
C ILE A 179 -5.26 -13.95 -0.92
N PRO A 180 -5.30 -14.94 -0.01
CA PRO A 180 -5.42 -14.64 1.41
C PRO A 180 -4.14 -14.00 1.94
N VAL A 181 -4.31 -12.95 2.75
CA VAL A 181 -3.26 -12.30 3.52
C VAL A 181 -3.70 -12.17 4.98
N ARG A 182 -2.77 -11.90 5.91
CA ARG A 182 -3.13 -11.63 7.31
C ARG A 182 -3.06 -10.13 7.57
N HIS A 183 -4.19 -9.47 7.40
CA HIS A 183 -4.35 -8.05 7.65
C HIS A 183 -5.80 -7.71 8.06
N TRP A 184 -6.19 -6.44 7.96
CA TRP A 184 -7.53 -5.93 8.25
C TRP A 184 -7.83 -4.76 7.30
N GLY A 185 -9.11 -4.42 7.10
CA GLY A 185 -9.51 -3.44 6.07
C GLY A 185 -9.96 -2.10 6.60
N ASN A 186 -9.93 -1.83 7.91
CA ASN A 186 -10.74 -0.74 8.45
C ASN A 186 -10.07 0.63 8.28
N ARG A 187 -10.79 1.55 7.66
CA ARG A 187 -10.34 2.95 7.50
C ARG A 187 -10.36 3.75 8.81
N PHE A 188 -11.28 3.42 9.72
CA PHE A 188 -11.48 4.10 11.00
C PHE A 188 -11.87 3.10 12.10
N PRO A 189 -11.67 3.42 13.39
CA PRO A 189 -12.00 2.50 14.49
C PRO A 189 -13.46 2.03 14.57
N TRP A 190 -14.38 2.70 13.86
CA TRP A 190 -15.83 2.39 13.86
C TRP A 190 -16.33 1.71 12.59
N ASN A 191 -15.47 1.43 11.60
CA ASN A 191 -15.85 0.62 10.43
C ASN A 191 -15.13 -0.74 10.50
N HIS A 192 -15.84 -1.82 10.18
CA HIS A 192 -15.30 -3.20 10.27
C HIS A 192 -15.69 -4.08 9.06
N GLU A 193 -16.26 -3.46 8.03
CA GLU A 193 -16.91 -4.17 6.92
C GLU A 193 -16.01 -4.32 5.69
N TYR A 194 -14.92 -3.55 5.61
CA TYR A 194 -14.03 -3.55 4.46
C TYR A 194 -13.11 -4.77 4.47
N GLY A 195 -13.00 -5.43 3.30
CA GLY A 195 -12.10 -6.54 3.09
C GLY A 195 -10.64 -6.12 2.92
N TYR A 196 -9.78 -7.12 2.78
CA TYR A 196 -8.35 -6.99 2.51
C TYR A 196 -7.87 -8.22 1.73
N ASN A 197 -7.04 -8.03 0.72
CA ASN A 197 -6.50 -9.09 -0.13
C ASN A 197 -5.05 -8.81 -0.52
N GLY A 198 -4.32 -9.89 -0.81
CA GLY A 198 -3.22 -9.83 -1.76
C GLY A 198 -3.69 -10.24 -3.15
N TYR A 199 -2.81 -10.13 -4.15
CA TYR A 199 -3.14 -10.42 -5.54
C TYR A 199 -2.01 -11.14 -6.26
N MET A 200 -2.35 -12.19 -7.00
CA MET A 200 -1.52 -12.74 -8.07
C MET A 200 -1.94 -12.09 -9.39
N ILE A 201 -1.00 -11.50 -10.13
CA ILE A 201 -1.21 -10.79 -11.39
C ILE A 201 -0.49 -11.56 -12.49
N GLU A 202 -1.22 -11.97 -13.53
CA GLU A 202 -0.72 -12.87 -14.57
C GLU A 202 -1.03 -12.37 -15.98
N LYS A 203 -0.04 -12.43 -16.87
CA LYS A 203 -0.19 -12.22 -18.32
C LYS A 203 1.03 -12.77 -19.05
N ASN A 204 0.81 -13.41 -20.20
CA ASN A 204 1.86 -14.00 -21.05
C ASN A 204 2.88 -14.84 -20.25
N SER A 205 2.39 -15.71 -19.36
CA SER A 205 3.19 -16.57 -18.47
C SER A 205 4.05 -15.87 -17.42
N VAL A 206 4.04 -14.53 -17.36
CA VAL A 206 4.67 -13.77 -16.26
C VAL A 206 3.71 -13.70 -15.09
N ARG A 207 4.23 -13.93 -13.88
CA ARG A 207 3.45 -13.88 -12.63
C ARG A 207 4.08 -12.97 -11.61
N ILE A 208 3.27 -12.08 -11.06
CA ILE A 208 3.68 -11.08 -10.09
C ILE A 208 2.78 -11.16 -8.87
N LEU A 209 3.37 -11.31 -7.70
CA LEU A 209 2.64 -11.30 -6.44
C LEU A 209 2.70 -9.90 -5.80
N TYR A 210 1.53 -9.37 -5.45
CA TYR A 210 1.35 -8.14 -4.70
C TYR A 210 0.46 -8.39 -3.46
N PRO A 211 1.04 -8.62 -2.28
CA PRO A 211 0.28 -8.97 -1.07
C PRO A 211 -0.35 -7.75 -0.38
N GLY A 212 -0.06 -6.52 -0.81
CA GLY A 212 -0.36 -5.33 -0.01
C GLY A 212 0.36 -5.40 1.34
N ASP A 213 -0.36 -5.13 2.41
CA ASP A 213 0.12 -5.33 3.78
C ASP A 213 -0.28 -6.71 4.31
N THR A 214 0.66 -7.39 4.97
CA THR A 214 0.39 -8.67 5.60
C THR A 214 1.36 -8.94 6.73
N ALA A 215 0.88 -9.61 7.78
CA ALA A 215 1.74 -10.32 8.72
C ALA A 215 2.34 -11.57 8.07
N SER A 216 3.28 -12.20 8.78
CA SER A 216 3.86 -13.47 8.35
C SER A 216 2.79 -14.57 8.22
N ILE A 217 2.65 -15.09 7.02
CA ILE A 217 1.84 -16.26 6.67
C ILE A 217 2.67 -17.20 5.78
N SER A 218 2.25 -18.45 5.65
CA SER A 218 2.92 -19.36 4.71
C SER A 218 2.52 -19.02 3.26
N MET A 219 3.51 -18.93 2.38
CA MET A 219 3.34 -18.69 0.94
C MET A 219 3.72 -19.91 0.09
N GLU A 220 4.11 -21.04 0.71
CA GLU A 220 4.61 -22.26 0.06
C GLU A 220 3.63 -22.91 -0.93
N ASN A 221 2.34 -22.62 -0.80
CA ASN A 221 1.32 -23.16 -1.69
C ASN A 221 1.17 -22.35 -2.99
N LEU A 222 1.67 -21.11 -3.03
CA LEU A 222 1.51 -20.25 -4.21
C LEU A 222 2.19 -20.82 -5.46
N PRO A 223 3.44 -21.34 -5.41
CA PRO A 223 4.07 -21.94 -6.59
C PRO A 223 3.33 -23.18 -7.09
N LYS A 224 2.72 -23.95 -6.18
CA LYS A 224 1.92 -25.13 -6.53
C LYS A 224 0.60 -24.74 -7.20
N GLN A 225 0.00 -23.64 -6.76
CA GLN A 225 -1.29 -23.17 -7.27
C GLN A 225 -1.14 -22.43 -8.60
N PHE A 226 -0.14 -21.56 -8.71
CA PHE A 226 0.01 -20.65 -9.85
C PHE A 226 1.13 -21.06 -10.80
N GLY A 227 2.09 -21.89 -10.37
CA GLY A 227 3.32 -22.16 -11.11
C GLY A 227 4.43 -21.16 -10.74
N PRO A 228 5.53 -21.12 -11.51
CA PRO A 228 6.66 -20.23 -11.23
C PRO A 228 6.25 -18.76 -11.14
N ILE A 229 6.71 -18.09 -10.09
CA ILE A 229 6.48 -16.66 -9.83
C ILE A 229 7.74 -15.89 -10.24
N ASP A 230 7.60 -14.79 -10.97
CA ASP A 230 8.76 -14.03 -11.44
C ASP A 230 9.18 -12.94 -10.46
N LEU A 231 8.20 -12.27 -9.85
CA LEU A 231 8.41 -11.09 -9.02
C LEU A 231 7.44 -11.08 -7.84
N VAL A 232 7.93 -10.65 -6.67
CA VAL A 232 7.09 -10.39 -5.50
C VAL A 232 7.39 -9.01 -4.96
N PHE A 233 6.34 -8.22 -4.75
CA PHE A 233 6.42 -7.03 -3.90
C PHE A 233 6.20 -7.46 -2.45
N MET A 234 7.05 -7.06 -1.50
CA MET A 234 6.88 -7.43 -0.09
C MET A 234 6.91 -6.20 0.81
N PRO A 235 5.92 -6.00 1.70
CA PRO A 235 6.01 -4.98 2.73
C PRO A 235 7.14 -5.32 3.69
N ILE A 236 7.90 -4.30 4.12
CA ILE A 236 8.99 -4.51 5.08
C ILE A 236 8.95 -3.54 6.27
N GLY A 237 8.00 -2.59 6.30
CA GLY A 237 7.84 -1.59 7.36
C GLY A 237 6.65 -1.85 8.28
N ALA A 238 6.38 -0.90 9.16
CA ALA A 238 5.23 -0.86 10.06
C ALA A 238 5.15 -2.00 11.09
N TYR A 239 6.28 -2.60 11.47
CA TYR A 239 6.30 -3.76 12.38
C TYR A 239 6.57 -3.42 13.86
N LYS A 240 6.86 -2.15 14.22
CA LYS A 240 7.18 -1.76 15.60
C LYS A 240 6.12 -0.86 16.23
N PRO A 241 5.66 -1.14 17.48
CA PRO A 241 6.10 -2.20 18.40
C PRO A 241 5.65 -3.61 17.97
N ASP A 242 6.24 -4.66 18.56
CA ASP A 242 6.02 -6.07 18.18
C ASP A 242 4.54 -6.49 18.07
N SER A 243 3.63 -5.83 18.77
CA SER A 243 2.18 -6.06 18.61
C SER A 243 1.67 -5.76 17.20
N TYR A 244 2.34 -4.90 16.43
CA TYR A 244 2.00 -4.62 15.03
C TYR A 244 2.31 -5.82 14.13
N GLN A 245 3.15 -6.76 14.58
CA GLN A 245 3.47 -7.97 13.82
C GLN A 245 2.29 -8.93 13.64
N ALA A 246 1.19 -8.70 14.37
CA ALA A 246 -0.08 -9.39 14.12
C ALA A 246 -0.68 -9.05 12.74
N ALA A 247 -0.28 -7.92 12.14
CA ALA A 247 -0.80 -7.43 10.86
C ALA A 247 0.29 -7.02 9.83
N HIS A 248 1.56 -6.88 10.25
CA HIS A 248 2.70 -6.51 9.39
C HIS A 248 3.89 -7.44 9.60
N CYS A 249 4.53 -7.93 8.55
CA CYS A 249 5.72 -8.76 8.71
C CYS A 249 6.97 -7.91 9.03
N THR A 250 7.95 -8.52 9.69
CA THR A 250 9.30 -7.94 9.78
C THR A 250 10.07 -8.14 8.47
N PRO A 251 11.17 -7.43 8.22
CA PRO A 251 12.02 -7.67 7.05
C PRO A 251 12.52 -9.12 6.91
N GLU A 252 12.81 -9.80 8.02
CA GLU A 252 13.22 -11.21 8.02
C GLU A 252 12.05 -12.13 7.64
N GLN A 253 10.85 -11.86 8.15
CA GLN A 253 9.65 -12.60 7.78
C GLN A 253 9.26 -12.33 6.32
N ALA A 254 9.45 -11.12 5.82
CA ALA A 254 9.24 -10.76 4.42
C ALA A 254 10.20 -11.55 3.51
N TRP A 255 11.48 -11.62 3.87
CA TRP A 255 12.47 -12.44 3.16
C TRP A 255 12.10 -13.93 3.18
N GLN A 256 11.69 -14.46 4.34
CA GLN A 256 11.27 -15.85 4.46
C GLN A 256 10.05 -16.17 3.59
N MET A 257 9.01 -15.34 3.63
CA MET A 257 7.83 -15.49 2.77
C MET A 257 8.21 -15.42 1.28
N PHE A 258 9.13 -14.54 0.90
CA PHE A 258 9.65 -14.49 -0.46
C PHE A 258 10.35 -15.79 -0.86
N LYS A 259 11.18 -16.39 0.00
CA LYS A 259 11.79 -17.70 -0.27
C LYS A 259 10.75 -18.79 -0.50
N GLU A 260 9.65 -18.79 0.26
CA GLU A 260 8.53 -19.73 0.10
C GLU A 260 7.75 -19.57 -1.21
N THR A 261 7.75 -18.38 -1.80
CA THR A 261 7.15 -18.14 -3.13
C THR A 261 8.01 -18.67 -4.28
N GLU A 262 9.25 -19.08 -4.01
CA GLU A 262 10.25 -19.47 -5.03
C GLU A 262 10.46 -18.41 -6.14
N ALA A 263 10.03 -17.17 -5.91
CA ALA A 263 10.03 -16.15 -6.94
C ALA A 263 11.44 -15.66 -7.27
N LYS A 264 11.71 -15.24 -8.51
CA LYS A 264 13.07 -14.84 -8.90
C LYS A 264 13.52 -13.57 -8.17
N TRP A 265 12.66 -12.55 -8.16
CA TRP A 265 12.99 -11.20 -7.69
C TRP A 265 12.05 -10.72 -6.58
N LEU A 266 12.60 -9.94 -5.64
CA LEU A 266 11.86 -9.23 -4.61
C LEU A 266 11.99 -7.72 -4.79
N VAL A 267 10.90 -7.00 -4.52
CA VAL A 267 10.88 -5.54 -4.40
C VAL A 267 10.29 -5.17 -3.04
N PRO A 268 11.03 -4.48 -2.18
CA PRO A 268 10.53 -4.05 -0.88
C PRO A 268 9.61 -2.83 -1.02
N ILE A 269 8.44 -2.89 -0.39
CA ILE A 269 7.44 -1.81 -0.35
C ILE A 269 7.06 -1.47 1.10
N HIS A 270 6.17 -0.50 1.29
CA HIS A 270 5.67 -0.07 2.61
C HIS A 270 6.75 0.52 3.55
N TRP A 271 7.83 1.06 2.98
CA TRP A 271 8.91 1.70 3.73
C TRP A 271 9.37 3.00 3.04
N ASN A 272 10.27 3.75 3.68
CA ASN A 272 10.90 4.96 3.12
C ASN A 272 9.94 6.10 2.71
N THR A 273 8.67 6.11 3.13
CA THR A 273 7.71 7.15 2.68
C THR A 273 7.01 7.85 3.82
N PHE A 274 6.34 7.10 4.70
CA PHE A 274 5.63 7.63 5.86
C PHE A 274 6.16 7.00 7.16
N VAL A 275 6.07 7.73 8.28
CA VAL A 275 6.37 7.17 9.60
C VAL A 275 5.06 6.64 10.19
N LEU A 276 4.82 5.34 10.06
CA LEU A 276 3.58 4.66 10.50
C LEU A 276 3.71 3.95 11.85
N SER A 277 4.92 3.90 12.38
CA SER A 277 5.37 2.95 13.40
C SER A 277 6.68 3.43 14.03
N ARG A 278 7.21 2.69 14.99
CA ARG A 278 8.30 3.15 15.87
C ARG A 278 9.70 2.72 15.44
N GLU A 279 9.87 1.94 14.37
CA GLU A 279 11.19 1.58 13.86
C GLU A 279 11.89 2.78 13.20
N PRO A 280 13.22 2.91 13.31
CA PRO A 280 13.98 3.86 12.51
C PRO A 280 13.69 3.65 11.02
N VAL A 281 13.56 4.73 10.24
CA VAL A 281 13.05 4.63 8.86
C VAL A 281 13.99 3.92 7.87
N ASP A 282 15.27 3.80 8.21
CA ASP A 282 16.28 3.06 7.42
C ASP A 282 16.42 1.59 7.85
N GLU A 283 16.01 1.27 9.09
CA GLU A 283 16.13 -0.07 9.68
C GLU A 283 15.45 -1.17 8.83
N PRO A 284 14.26 -0.97 8.23
CA PRO A 284 13.60 -1.99 7.42
C PRO A 284 14.49 -2.57 6.31
N PHE A 285 15.11 -1.70 5.52
CA PHE A 285 15.89 -2.11 4.35
C PHE A 285 17.24 -2.69 4.76
N GLU A 286 17.89 -2.12 5.77
CA GLU A 286 19.13 -2.69 6.35
C GLU A 286 18.91 -4.12 6.85
N ARG A 287 17.79 -4.36 7.54
CA ARG A 287 17.43 -5.69 8.04
C ARG A 287 17.05 -6.65 6.93
N LEU A 288 16.37 -6.18 5.88
CA LEU A 288 16.09 -7.00 4.70
C LEU A 288 17.39 -7.45 4.03
N LEU A 289 18.34 -6.54 3.81
CA LEU A 289 19.65 -6.86 3.24
C LEU A 289 20.43 -7.83 4.13
N ALA A 290 20.34 -7.67 5.45
CA ALA A 290 20.94 -8.61 6.40
C ALA A 290 20.31 -10.02 6.30
N ALA A 291 18.97 -10.10 6.21
CA ALA A 291 18.25 -11.36 6.04
C ALA A 291 18.56 -12.05 4.70
N ALA A 292 18.75 -11.27 3.63
CA ALA A 292 19.09 -11.78 2.31
C ALA A 292 20.50 -12.38 2.21
N GLY A 293 21.44 -11.92 3.05
CA GLY A 293 22.82 -12.44 3.06
C GLY A 293 23.50 -12.35 1.70
N ASP A 294 23.88 -13.48 1.14
CA ASP A 294 24.55 -13.59 -0.17
C ASP A 294 23.57 -13.48 -1.36
N GLU A 295 22.26 -13.55 -1.13
CA GLU A 295 21.20 -13.50 -2.16
C GLU A 295 20.64 -12.08 -2.37
N ARG A 296 21.37 -11.04 -1.96
CA ARG A 296 20.95 -9.63 -2.09
C ARG A 296 20.70 -9.20 -3.53
N ASP A 297 21.36 -9.85 -4.49
CA ASP A 297 21.16 -9.60 -5.92
C ASP A 297 19.71 -9.86 -6.36
N ARG A 298 18.95 -10.66 -5.61
CA ARG A 298 17.53 -10.91 -5.86
C ARG A 298 16.61 -9.73 -5.51
N ILE A 299 17.14 -8.68 -4.88
CA ILE A 299 16.41 -7.46 -4.52
C ILE A 299 16.69 -6.41 -5.61
N VAL A 300 15.69 -6.08 -6.43
CA VAL A 300 15.92 -5.35 -7.70
C VAL A 300 15.61 -3.85 -7.66
N ILE A 301 15.12 -3.36 -6.53
CA ILE A 301 14.86 -1.94 -6.25
C ILE A 301 15.28 -1.66 -4.82
N GLU A 302 16.23 -0.75 -4.67
CA GLU A 302 16.76 -0.33 -3.37
C GLU A 302 16.27 1.07 -2.99
N LYS A 303 15.98 1.90 -4.00
CA LYS A 303 15.59 3.31 -3.82
C LYS A 303 14.26 3.61 -4.48
N GLN A 304 13.51 4.48 -3.82
CA GLN A 304 12.26 4.99 -4.36
C GLN A 304 12.53 5.75 -5.67
N GLY A 305 11.71 5.48 -6.69
CA GLY A 305 11.86 6.02 -8.04
C GLY A 305 12.77 5.23 -8.97
N GLU A 306 13.44 4.17 -8.50
CA GLU A 306 14.12 3.25 -9.42
C GLU A 306 13.11 2.52 -10.31
N THR A 307 13.58 2.14 -11.49
CA THR A 307 12.79 1.44 -12.52
C THR A 307 13.49 0.14 -12.85
N PHE A 308 12.74 -0.95 -12.89
CA PHE A 308 13.24 -2.27 -13.24
C PHE A 308 12.40 -2.88 -14.35
N SER A 309 13.06 -3.52 -15.31
CA SER A 309 12.41 -4.34 -16.34
C SER A 309 12.76 -5.80 -16.09
N ILE A 310 11.76 -6.67 -16.01
CA ILE A 310 12.00 -8.10 -15.86
C ILE A 310 12.78 -8.59 -17.10
N PRO A 311 13.93 -9.26 -16.91
CA PRO A 311 14.67 -9.83 -18.02
C PRO A 311 13.77 -10.82 -18.78
N VAL A 312 13.56 -10.60 -20.07
CA VAL A 312 12.83 -11.54 -20.93
C VAL A 312 13.73 -12.77 -21.12
N GLN A 313 13.19 -13.96 -20.85
CA GLN A 313 13.83 -15.24 -21.20
C GLN A 313 13.58 -15.57 -22.67
#